data_AF-A0A957SQL1-F1
#
_entry.id   AF-A0A957SQL1-F1
#
_cell.length_a   1.000
_cell.length_b   1.000
_cell.length_c   1.000
_cell.angle_alpha   90.00
_cell.angle_beta   90.00
_cell.angle_gamma   90.00
#
_symmetry.space_group_name_H-M   'P 1'
#
loop_
_entity.id
_entity.type
_entity.pdbx_description
1 polymer ?
#
loop_
_entity_poly.entity_id
_entity_poly.type
_entity_poly.pdbx_seq_one_letter_code
_entity_poly.pdbx_strand_id
1 'polypeptide(L)'
;MAGPRRLLQPKYLIGAVAVIALLWLSAKIARGAYYLHQLDADRAEITDLARAQSPFTHGRQWQDALLDVDQNLRGLAQAIQPMIALGALLGPSNQLHATANAVSEILAISHELIAMGQKLLSFDDLFTEDGNAPTRATQIAVLARHAQELTQLAEQAKQLENRLNALPLGQLPSALAEPLQQSQALANLLTATLQMAPAAPQLLGFDRPQTYLLLVQNNHELRATGGFITAAGLLKVTAGDMELLDFVDSYEIANSAVQHPWAPAPMQRYLGIDLLFLRDANWSPDFATTAQLARTLYAQNQGIWVDGVIALDLHAVELLVDGVSSVRVDGVAQPITRANFQMQMKEFWRNAPTVPPSTNATAPDDWWRQRKDFMPLIAKALLDRISGGAVDFSKLTLALLQALDARAVQLWVVDTPIQEALARAGWDGALKPEANADFLALVDSNFGYNKVDSV
;
A
#
# COMPACT_ATOMS: atom_id res chain seq x y z
N MET A 1 15.34 -24.75 -81.47
CA MET A 1 13.91 -24.76 -81.08
C MET A 1 13.82 -24.52 -79.58
N ALA A 2 13.51 -23.30 -79.16
CA ALA A 2 13.20 -22.97 -77.76
C ALA A 2 11.70 -22.65 -77.69
N GLY A 3 10.93 -23.49 -76.99
CA GLY A 3 9.49 -23.30 -76.83
C GLY A 3 9.16 -22.07 -75.99
N PRO A 4 7.99 -21.43 -76.19
CA PRO A 4 7.64 -20.19 -75.51
C PRO A 4 7.45 -20.44 -74.01
N ARG A 5 8.27 -19.79 -73.17
CA ARG A 5 8.06 -19.72 -71.72
C ARG A 5 6.73 -19.00 -71.47
N ARG A 6 5.69 -19.77 -71.10
CA ARG A 6 4.43 -19.22 -70.58
C ARG A 6 4.72 -18.51 -69.26
N LEU A 7 4.92 -17.19 -69.31
CA LEU A 7 4.93 -16.34 -68.13
C LEU A 7 3.55 -16.44 -67.45
N LEU A 8 3.52 -16.88 -66.20
CA LEU A 8 2.33 -16.88 -65.35
C LEU A 8 1.71 -15.47 -65.37
N GLN A 9 0.43 -15.35 -65.74
CA GLN A 9 -0.22 -14.04 -65.77
C GLN A 9 -0.24 -13.43 -64.36
N PRO A 10 0.08 -12.13 -64.20
CA PRO A 10 0.24 -11.47 -62.90
C PRO A 10 -0.94 -11.66 -61.93
N LYS A 11 -2.16 -11.86 -62.45
CA LYS A 11 -3.38 -12.10 -61.66
C LYS A 11 -3.34 -13.42 -60.87
N TYR A 12 -2.74 -14.48 -61.41
CA TYR A 12 -2.58 -15.76 -60.70
C TYR A 12 -1.49 -15.68 -59.63
N LEU A 13 -0.46 -14.83 -59.85
CA LEU A 13 0.58 -14.57 -58.87
C LEU A 13 0.00 -13.82 -57.65
N ILE A 14 -0.82 -12.80 -57.89
CA ILE A 14 -1.50 -12.03 -56.84
C ILE A 14 -2.46 -12.93 -56.03
N GLY A 15 -3.24 -13.78 -56.71
CA GLY A 15 -4.14 -14.73 -56.04
C GLY A 15 -3.39 -15.76 -55.18
N ALA A 16 -2.28 -16.31 -55.68
CA ALA A 16 -1.46 -17.24 -54.92
C ALA A 16 -0.82 -16.58 -53.68
N VAL A 17 -0.31 -15.35 -53.82
CA VAL A 17 0.25 -14.57 -52.70
C VAL A 17 -0.82 -14.29 -51.64
N ALA A 18 -2.05 -13.93 -52.04
CA ALA A 18 -3.15 -13.69 -51.10
C ALA A 18 -3.54 -14.95 -50.31
N VAL A 19 -3.61 -16.12 -50.97
CA VAL A 19 -3.91 -17.40 -50.30
C VAL A 19 -2.80 -17.80 -49.33
N ILE A 20 -1.53 -17.64 -49.72
CA ILE A 20 -0.39 -17.91 -48.84
C ILE A 20 -0.41 -16.97 -47.63
N ALA A 21 -0.69 -15.68 -47.84
CA ALA A 21 -0.81 -14.71 -46.75
C ALA A 21 -1.95 -15.06 -45.79
N LEU A 22 -3.10 -15.51 -46.29
CA LEU A 22 -4.23 -15.96 -45.47
C LEU A 22 -3.91 -17.24 -44.69
N LEU A 23 -3.31 -18.24 -45.32
CA LEU A 23 -2.89 -19.47 -44.62
C LEU A 23 -1.84 -19.18 -43.54
N TRP A 24 -0.89 -18.30 -43.84
CA TRP A 24 0.11 -17.84 -42.88
C TRP A 24 -0.54 -17.07 -41.71
N LEU A 25 -1.48 -16.17 -41.99
CA LEU A 25 -2.22 -15.44 -40.97
C LEU A 25 -3.07 -16.39 -40.10
N SER A 26 -3.76 -17.36 -40.70
CA SER A 26 -4.50 -18.41 -39.99
C SER A 26 -3.60 -19.24 -39.09
N ALA A 27 -2.40 -19.62 -39.55
CA ALA A 27 -1.42 -20.33 -38.73
C ALA A 27 -0.93 -19.46 -37.55
N LYS A 28 -0.75 -18.15 -37.77
CA LYS A 28 -0.41 -17.19 -36.73
C LYS A 28 -1.53 -17.02 -35.69
N ILE A 29 -2.78 -16.94 -36.13
CA ILE A 29 -3.96 -16.92 -35.25
C ILE A 29 -4.05 -18.19 -34.42
N ALA A 30 -3.89 -19.36 -35.04
CA ALA A 30 -3.91 -20.65 -34.33
C ALA A 30 -2.79 -20.73 -33.28
N ARG A 31 -1.60 -20.24 -33.61
CA ARG A 31 -0.47 -20.16 -32.67
C ARG A 31 -0.73 -19.14 -31.54
N GLY A 32 -1.39 -18.03 -31.83
CA GLY A 32 -1.83 -17.06 -30.82
C GLY A 32 -2.83 -17.69 -29.85
N ALA A 33 -3.82 -18.41 -30.36
CA ALA A 33 -4.79 -19.14 -29.54
C ALA A 33 -4.12 -20.21 -28.66
N TYR A 34 -3.11 -20.91 -29.18
CA TYR A 34 -2.30 -21.84 -28.38
C TYR A 34 -1.63 -21.15 -27.19
N TYR A 35 -0.94 -20.03 -27.41
CA TYR A 35 -0.29 -19.32 -26.29
C TYR A 35 -1.28 -18.68 -25.33
N LEU A 36 -2.44 -18.22 -25.80
CA LEU A 36 -3.52 -17.75 -24.90
C LEU A 36 -4.02 -18.88 -23.98
N HIS A 37 -4.16 -20.10 -24.51
CA HIS A 37 -4.51 -21.27 -23.71
C HIS A 37 -3.41 -21.61 -22.69
N GLN A 38 -2.12 -21.52 -23.08
CA GLN A 38 -1.02 -21.73 -22.13
C GLN A 38 -1.02 -20.67 -21.02
N LEU A 39 -1.22 -19.39 -21.36
CA LEU A 39 -1.28 -18.31 -20.36
C LEU A 39 -2.45 -18.46 -19.38
N ASP A 40 -3.58 -19.03 -19.81
CA ASP A 40 -4.68 -19.35 -18.90
C ASP A 40 -4.32 -20.50 -17.95
N ALA A 41 -3.55 -21.48 -18.42
CA ALA A 41 -2.99 -22.54 -17.58
C ALA A 41 -1.95 -21.98 -16.59
N ASP A 42 -1.01 -21.14 -17.05
CA ASP A 42 -0.01 -20.49 -16.19
C ASP A 42 -0.68 -19.63 -15.11
N ARG A 43 -1.75 -18.91 -15.47
CA ARG A 43 -2.56 -18.13 -14.52
C ARG A 43 -3.18 -19.04 -13.44
N ALA A 44 -3.74 -20.18 -13.84
CA ALA A 44 -4.34 -21.13 -12.91
C ALA A 44 -3.27 -21.69 -11.95
N GLU A 45 -2.10 -22.05 -12.48
CA GLU A 45 -0.95 -22.51 -11.70
C GLU A 45 -0.47 -21.47 -10.69
N ILE A 46 -0.26 -20.22 -11.11
CA ILE A 46 0.11 -19.12 -10.21
C ILE A 46 -0.96 -18.92 -9.13
N THR A 47 -2.24 -19.02 -9.49
CA THR A 47 -3.33 -18.85 -8.54
C THR A 47 -3.32 -19.94 -7.47
N ASP A 48 -3.03 -21.18 -7.85
CA ASP A 48 -2.95 -22.30 -6.92
C ASP A 48 -1.66 -22.26 -6.08
N LEU A 49 -0.53 -21.86 -6.67
CA LEU A 49 0.70 -21.55 -5.93
C LEU A 49 0.46 -20.47 -4.87
N ALA A 50 -0.20 -19.36 -5.24
CA ALA A 50 -0.53 -18.27 -4.32
C ALA A 50 -1.41 -18.70 -3.14
N ARG A 51 -2.25 -19.71 -3.32
CA ARG A 51 -3.10 -20.27 -2.24
C ARG A 51 -2.36 -21.25 -1.36
N ALA A 52 -1.43 -22.01 -1.92
CA ALA A 52 -0.79 -23.13 -1.23
C ALA A 52 0.53 -22.74 -0.57
N GLN A 53 1.30 -21.84 -1.18
CA GLN A 53 2.71 -21.63 -0.86
C GLN A 53 3.11 -20.16 -0.95
N SER A 54 3.79 -19.68 0.07
CA SER A 54 4.38 -18.34 0.08
C SER A 54 5.61 -18.29 -0.83
N PRO A 55 5.83 -17.22 -1.61
CA PRO A 55 7.08 -17.05 -2.35
C PRO A 55 8.29 -17.06 -1.42
N PHE A 56 8.15 -16.58 -0.17
CA PHE A 56 9.22 -16.58 0.83
C PHE A 56 9.73 -17.96 1.24
N THR A 57 8.93 -19.02 1.02
CA THR A 57 9.30 -20.40 1.38
C THR A 57 9.51 -21.33 0.19
N HIS A 58 9.08 -20.93 -1.00
CA HIS A 58 9.13 -21.73 -2.22
C HIS A 58 9.56 -20.87 -3.43
N GLY A 59 10.58 -20.03 -3.26
CA GLY A 59 10.99 -19.02 -4.24
C GLY A 59 11.27 -19.59 -5.64
N ARG A 60 11.90 -20.77 -5.72
CA ARG A 60 12.21 -21.43 -7.00
C ARG A 60 10.95 -21.80 -7.80
N GLN A 61 9.90 -22.31 -7.14
CA GLN A 61 8.66 -22.66 -7.83
C GLN A 61 7.99 -21.42 -8.43
N TRP A 62 8.04 -20.31 -7.71
CA TRP A 62 7.57 -19.02 -8.22
C TRP A 62 8.44 -18.51 -9.39
N GLN A 63 9.75 -18.71 -9.32
CA GLN A 63 10.66 -18.33 -10.39
C GLN A 63 10.41 -19.14 -11.66
N ASP A 64 10.21 -20.45 -11.54
CA ASP A 64 9.87 -21.36 -12.64
C ASP A 64 8.52 -20.99 -13.26
N ALA A 65 7.48 -20.79 -12.44
CA ALA A 65 6.16 -20.36 -12.92
C ALA A 65 6.22 -19.01 -13.67
N LEU A 66 6.97 -18.02 -13.16
CA LEU A 66 7.15 -16.75 -13.86
C LEU A 66 7.95 -16.88 -15.16
N LEU A 67 8.90 -17.81 -15.22
CA LEU A 67 9.66 -18.11 -16.43
C LEU A 67 8.77 -18.71 -17.52
N ASP A 68 7.85 -19.61 -17.15
CA ASP A 68 6.88 -20.19 -18.09
C ASP A 68 5.92 -19.12 -18.64
N VAL A 69 5.41 -18.23 -17.79
CA VAL A 69 4.60 -17.08 -18.24
C VAL A 69 5.38 -16.20 -19.21
N ASP A 70 6.63 -15.85 -18.92
CA ASP A 70 7.45 -15.02 -19.82
C ASP A 70 7.62 -15.67 -21.19
N GLN A 71 7.91 -16.98 -21.22
CA GLN A 71 8.06 -17.74 -22.46
C GLN A 71 6.77 -17.75 -23.28
N ASN A 72 5.63 -18.01 -22.62
CA ASN A 72 4.32 -18.05 -23.27
C ASN A 72 3.89 -16.66 -23.77
N LEU A 73 4.18 -15.58 -23.02
CA LEU A 73 3.96 -14.20 -23.47
C LEU A 73 4.82 -13.85 -24.69
N ARG A 74 6.10 -14.23 -24.71
CA ARG A 74 6.97 -13.99 -25.88
C ARG A 74 6.44 -14.74 -27.10
N GLY A 75 6.00 -15.97 -26.89
CA GLY A 75 5.33 -16.78 -27.90
C GLY A 75 4.08 -16.10 -28.47
N LEU A 76 3.21 -15.60 -27.57
CA LEU A 76 2.01 -14.86 -27.93
C LEU A 76 2.37 -13.60 -28.73
N ALA A 77 3.29 -12.77 -28.24
CA ALA A 77 3.73 -11.55 -28.89
C ALA A 77 4.19 -11.82 -30.34
N GLN A 78 5.02 -12.84 -30.55
CA GLN A 78 5.48 -13.25 -31.89
C GLN A 78 4.37 -13.80 -32.78
N ALA A 79 3.35 -14.44 -32.20
CA ALA A 79 2.21 -14.96 -32.93
C ALA A 79 1.27 -13.83 -33.38
N ILE A 80 1.04 -12.83 -32.54
CA ILE A 80 0.09 -11.74 -32.80
C ILE A 80 0.69 -10.50 -33.46
N GLN A 81 2.03 -10.41 -33.55
CA GLN A 81 2.73 -9.29 -34.20
C GLN A 81 2.17 -8.91 -35.60
N PRO A 82 1.78 -9.85 -36.48
CA PRO A 82 1.18 -9.48 -37.76
C PRO A 82 -0.19 -8.80 -37.63
N MET A 83 -0.99 -9.20 -36.63
CA MET A 83 -2.31 -8.59 -36.36
C MET A 83 -2.16 -7.18 -35.77
N ILE A 84 -1.18 -6.98 -34.89
CA ILE A 84 -0.81 -5.65 -34.39
C ILE A 84 -0.39 -4.75 -35.57
N ALA A 85 0.48 -5.26 -36.45
CA ALA A 85 0.93 -4.51 -37.62
C ALA A 85 -0.22 -4.11 -38.55
N LEU A 86 -1.19 -5.00 -38.78
CA LEU A 86 -2.38 -4.72 -39.57
C LEU A 86 -3.28 -3.65 -38.91
N GLY A 87 -3.48 -3.73 -37.60
CA GLY A 87 -4.24 -2.73 -36.85
C GLY A 87 -3.58 -1.35 -36.88
N ALA A 88 -2.25 -1.29 -36.82
CA ALA A 88 -1.48 -0.04 -36.88
C ALA A 88 -1.61 0.69 -38.23
N LEU A 89 -1.97 -0.01 -39.32
CA LEU A 89 -2.24 0.62 -40.64
C LEU A 89 -3.57 1.38 -40.68
N LEU A 90 -4.46 1.17 -39.71
CA LEU A 90 -5.73 1.87 -39.61
C LEU A 90 -5.52 3.27 -38.99
N GLY A 91 -6.43 4.21 -39.28
CA GLY A 91 -6.34 5.57 -38.77
C GLY A 91 -6.53 5.66 -37.24
N PRO A 92 -6.00 6.70 -36.56
CA PRO A 92 -6.02 6.83 -35.10
C PRO A 92 -7.41 6.81 -34.45
N SER A 93 -8.45 7.19 -35.19
CA SER A 93 -9.84 7.16 -34.72
C SER A 93 -10.48 5.76 -34.76
N ASN A 94 -9.76 4.74 -35.24
CA ASN A 94 -10.27 3.38 -35.35
C ASN A 94 -9.98 2.57 -34.07
N GLN A 95 -11.01 1.92 -33.53
CA GLN A 95 -10.89 1.09 -32.33
C GLN A 95 -9.83 -0.02 -32.47
N LEU A 96 -9.66 -0.60 -33.67
CA LEU A 96 -8.64 -1.62 -33.92
C LEU A 96 -7.22 -1.05 -33.89
N HIS A 97 -7.02 0.21 -34.28
CA HIS A 97 -5.73 0.89 -34.14
C HIS A 97 -5.39 1.09 -32.66
N ALA A 98 -6.33 1.64 -31.88
CA ALA A 98 -6.17 1.83 -30.44
C ALA A 98 -5.92 0.49 -29.72
N THR A 99 -6.66 -0.56 -30.10
CA THR A 99 -6.48 -1.91 -29.55
C THR A 99 -5.11 -2.49 -29.90
N ALA A 100 -4.65 -2.36 -31.15
CA ALA A 100 -3.35 -2.87 -31.57
C ALA A 100 -2.19 -2.20 -30.80
N ASN A 101 -2.24 -0.87 -30.63
CA ASN A 101 -1.24 -0.14 -29.85
C ASN A 101 -1.29 -0.54 -28.37
N ALA A 102 -2.48 -0.61 -27.78
CA ALA A 102 -2.64 -1.02 -26.39
C ALA A 102 -2.14 -2.44 -26.14
N VAL A 103 -2.45 -3.41 -27.02
CA VAL A 103 -1.97 -4.79 -26.89
C VAL A 103 -0.44 -4.86 -26.96
N SER A 104 0.18 -4.10 -27.87
CA SER A 104 1.65 -4.02 -27.94
C SER A 104 2.25 -3.47 -26.64
N GLU A 105 1.63 -2.42 -26.09
CA GLU A 105 2.08 -1.78 -24.85
C GLU A 105 1.89 -2.70 -23.63
N ILE A 106 0.75 -3.38 -23.55
CA ILE A 106 0.42 -4.34 -22.50
C ILE A 106 1.43 -5.49 -22.50
N LEU A 107 1.76 -6.05 -23.66
CA LEU A 107 2.76 -7.11 -23.75
C LEU A 107 4.14 -6.63 -23.26
N ALA A 108 4.56 -5.42 -23.61
CA ALA A 108 5.81 -4.85 -23.13
C ALA A 108 5.80 -4.68 -21.59
N ILE A 109 4.72 -4.10 -21.05
CA ILE A 109 4.49 -3.95 -19.61
C ILE A 109 4.51 -5.31 -18.90
N SER A 110 3.86 -6.35 -19.46
CA SER A 110 3.84 -7.69 -18.87
C SER A 110 5.24 -8.30 -18.80
N HIS A 111 6.05 -8.17 -19.85
CA HIS A 111 7.44 -8.65 -19.84
C HIS A 111 8.30 -7.94 -18.80
N GLU A 112 8.18 -6.62 -18.71
CA GLU A 112 8.93 -5.83 -17.71
C GLU A 112 8.50 -6.21 -16.28
N LEU A 113 7.20 -6.38 -16.04
CA LEU A 113 6.68 -6.80 -14.75
C LEU A 113 7.21 -8.18 -14.32
N ILE A 114 7.23 -9.15 -15.24
CA ILE A 114 7.77 -10.48 -14.95
C ILE A 114 9.28 -10.42 -14.72
N ALA A 115 10.01 -9.64 -15.52
CA ALA A 115 11.44 -9.44 -15.31
C ALA A 115 11.75 -8.82 -13.94
N MET A 116 10.95 -7.86 -13.48
CA MET A 116 11.06 -7.31 -12.13
C MET A 116 10.78 -8.39 -11.06
N GLY A 117 9.74 -9.21 -11.24
CA GLY A 117 9.43 -10.32 -10.34
C GLY A 117 10.56 -11.35 -10.25
N GLN A 118 11.11 -11.77 -11.39
CA GLN A 118 12.27 -12.65 -11.47
C GLN A 118 13.51 -12.03 -10.82
N LYS A 119 13.73 -10.72 -11.01
CA LYS A 119 14.85 -10.01 -10.38
C LYS A 119 14.71 -9.98 -8.86
N LEU A 120 13.51 -9.73 -8.33
CA LEU A 120 13.26 -9.81 -6.89
C LEU A 120 13.52 -11.22 -6.38
N LEU A 121 12.94 -12.25 -7.02
CA LEU A 121 13.14 -13.65 -6.64
C LEU A 121 14.60 -14.13 -6.71
N SER A 122 15.45 -13.43 -7.47
CA SER A 122 16.91 -13.69 -7.53
C SER A 122 17.69 -13.13 -6.33
N PHE A 123 17.05 -12.40 -5.41
CA PHE A 123 17.70 -11.97 -4.18
C PHE A 123 17.80 -13.14 -3.22
N ASP A 124 18.96 -13.79 -3.23
CA ASP A 124 19.30 -14.89 -2.32
C ASP A 124 18.97 -14.51 -0.86
N ASP A 125 18.56 -15.48 -0.07
CA ASP A 125 18.14 -15.35 1.34
C ASP A 125 16.85 -14.52 1.57
N LEU A 126 16.28 -13.85 0.56
CA LEU A 126 14.95 -13.26 0.65
C LEU A 126 13.86 -14.33 0.50
N PHE A 127 14.14 -15.36 -0.32
CA PHE A 127 13.25 -16.48 -0.60
C PHE A 127 14.02 -17.80 -0.38
N THR A 128 13.39 -18.77 0.28
CA THR A 128 14.00 -20.08 0.52
C THR A 128 13.32 -21.18 -0.29
N GLU A 129 13.92 -22.36 -0.31
CA GLU A 129 13.44 -23.54 -1.04
C GLU A 129 12.91 -24.65 -0.10
N ASP A 130 13.38 -24.67 1.15
CA ASP A 130 13.20 -25.79 2.07
C ASP A 130 11.93 -25.67 2.94
N GLY A 131 11.00 -24.79 2.57
CA GLY A 131 9.76 -24.55 3.33
C GLY A 131 9.92 -23.68 4.60
N ASN A 132 11.15 -23.37 5.02
CA ASN A 132 11.45 -22.51 6.17
C ASN A 132 11.62 -21.05 5.73
N ALA A 133 10.71 -20.17 6.14
CA ALA A 133 10.81 -18.75 5.80
C ALA A 133 12.08 -18.13 6.40
N PRO A 134 12.79 -17.25 5.65
CA PRO A 134 13.91 -16.52 6.22
C PRO A 134 13.44 -15.63 7.38
N THR A 135 14.31 -15.42 8.36
CA THR A 135 13.98 -14.54 9.50
C THR A 135 13.75 -13.10 9.03
N ARG A 136 12.96 -12.32 9.77
CA ARG A 136 12.74 -10.89 9.45
C ARG A 136 14.07 -10.12 9.35
N ALA A 137 14.99 -10.36 10.29
CA ALA A 137 16.32 -9.77 10.27
C ALA A 137 17.11 -10.14 8.98
N THR A 138 17.03 -11.39 8.53
CA THR A 138 17.62 -11.83 7.26
C THR A 138 17.00 -11.09 6.08
N GLN A 139 15.66 -11.05 5.99
CA GLN A 139 14.96 -10.37 4.90
C GLN A 139 15.34 -8.89 4.84
N ILE A 140 15.40 -8.21 5.98
CA ILE A 140 15.80 -6.81 6.06
C ILE A 140 17.27 -6.61 5.64
N ALA A 141 18.17 -7.52 6.04
CA ALA A 141 19.57 -7.48 5.61
C ALA A 141 19.70 -7.62 4.08
N VAL A 142 18.87 -8.45 3.45
CA VAL A 142 18.85 -8.60 2.00
C VAL A 142 18.34 -7.33 1.33
N LEU A 143 17.27 -6.71 1.84
CA LEU A 143 16.79 -5.41 1.35
C LEU A 143 17.87 -4.33 1.46
N ALA A 144 18.62 -4.30 2.56
CA ALA A 144 19.74 -3.38 2.75
C ALA A 144 20.86 -3.63 1.74
N ARG A 145 21.21 -4.90 1.50
CA ARG A 145 22.25 -5.30 0.54
C ARG A 145 21.91 -4.90 -0.90
N HIS A 146 20.63 -4.98 -1.27
CA HIS A 146 20.14 -4.69 -2.62
C HIS A 146 19.42 -3.34 -2.74
N ALA A 147 19.71 -2.38 -1.86
CA ALA A 147 19.04 -1.08 -1.84
C ALA A 147 19.15 -0.33 -3.19
N GLN A 148 20.30 -0.45 -3.87
CA GLN A 148 20.51 0.16 -5.17
C GLN A 148 19.65 -0.49 -6.26
N GLU A 149 19.62 -1.83 -6.32
CA GLU A 149 18.76 -2.57 -7.26
C GLU A 149 17.27 -2.31 -6.98
N LEU A 150 16.86 -2.25 -5.72
CA LEU A 150 15.49 -1.90 -5.33
C LEU A 150 15.11 -0.48 -5.77
N THR A 151 16.03 0.47 -5.68
CA THR A 151 15.82 1.83 -6.19
C THR A 151 15.63 1.85 -7.71
N GLN A 152 16.39 1.04 -8.45
CA GLN A 152 16.23 0.91 -9.90
C GLN A 152 14.89 0.24 -10.26
N LEU A 153 14.51 -0.82 -9.53
CA LEU A 153 13.22 -1.48 -9.71
C LEU A 153 12.06 -0.54 -9.40
N ALA A 154 12.19 0.33 -8.39
CA ALA A 154 11.18 1.33 -8.05
C ALA A 154 10.97 2.35 -9.19
N GLU A 155 12.06 2.81 -9.82
CA GLU A 155 11.99 3.70 -10.98
C GLU A 155 11.36 3.00 -12.20
N GLN A 156 11.74 1.75 -12.47
CA GLN A 156 11.13 0.94 -13.53
C GLN A 156 9.64 0.74 -13.30
N ALA A 157 9.23 0.41 -12.07
CA ALA A 157 7.84 0.26 -11.69
C ALA A 157 7.07 1.57 -11.89
N LYS A 158 7.67 2.73 -11.55
CA LYS A 158 7.03 4.02 -11.76
C LYS A 158 6.82 4.35 -13.24
N GLN A 159 7.81 4.05 -14.08
CA GLN A 159 7.68 4.23 -15.52
C GLN A 159 6.59 3.32 -16.11
N LEU A 160 6.54 2.06 -15.66
CA LEU A 160 5.50 1.10 -16.04
C LEU A 160 4.11 1.57 -15.61
N GLU A 161 3.97 2.04 -14.37
CA GLU A 161 2.73 2.63 -13.83
C GLU A 161 2.23 3.77 -14.72
N ASN A 162 3.12 4.73 -15.05
CA ASN A 162 2.78 5.86 -15.90
C ASN A 162 2.31 5.43 -17.30
N ARG A 163 2.99 4.43 -17.90
CA ARG A 163 2.62 3.87 -19.21
C ARG A 163 1.27 3.15 -19.17
N LEU A 164 1.03 2.37 -18.12
CA LEU A 164 -0.24 1.68 -17.90
C LEU A 164 -1.40 2.66 -17.68
N ASN A 165 -1.15 3.75 -16.95
CA ASN A 165 -2.13 4.83 -16.71
C ASN A 165 -2.39 5.69 -17.96
N ALA A 166 -1.44 5.75 -18.90
CA ALA A 166 -1.59 6.46 -20.17
C ALA A 166 -2.41 5.68 -21.23
N LEU A 167 -2.76 4.42 -20.98
CA LEU A 167 -3.56 3.63 -21.92
C LEU A 167 -4.97 4.25 -22.11
N PRO A 168 -5.46 4.37 -23.36
CA PRO A 168 -6.75 4.99 -23.64
C PRO A 168 -7.91 4.03 -23.36
N LEU A 169 -8.16 3.69 -22.09
CA LEU A 169 -9.13 2.65 -21.69
C LEU A 169 -10.52 2.86 -22.29
N GLY A 170 -10.98 4.10 -22.43
CA GLY A 170 -12.28 4.44 -23.05
C GLY A 170 -12.38 4.14 -24.55
N GLN A 171 -11.26 3.87 -25.23
CA GLN A 171 -11.22 3.46 -26.64
C GLN A 171 -11.05 1.94 -26.79
N LEU A 172 -10.85 1.21 -25.69
CA LEU A 172 -10.65 -0.24 -25.72
C LEU A 172 -11.98 -0.98 -25.57
N PRO A 173 -12.11 -2.21 -26.10
CA PRO A 173 -13.20 -3.10 -25.76
C PRO A 173 -13.25 -3.34 -24.24
N SER A 174 -14.45 -3.47 -23.65
CA SER A 174 -14.63 -3.68 -22.21
C SER A 174 -13.87 -4.89 -21.67
N ALA A 175 -13.77 -5.96 -22.46
CA ALA A 175 -13.00 -7.16 -22.15
C ALA A 175 -11.51 -6.89 -21.90
N LEU A 176 -10.95 -5.78 -22.40
CA LEU A 176 -9.60 -5.33 -22.11
C LEU A 176 -9.58 -4.20 -21.07
N ALA A 177 -10.52 -3.26 -21.16
CA ALA A 177 -10.54 -2.09 -20.28
C ALA A 177 -10.73 -2.46 -18.79
N GLU A 178 -11.63 -3.39 -18.47
CA GLU A 178 -11.94 -3.75 -17.07
C GLU A 178 -10.75 -4.42 -16.35
N PRO A 179 -10.08 -5.45 -16.90
CA PRO A 179 -8.89 -6.01 -16.27
C PRO A 179 -7.75 -4.99 -16.13
N LEU A 180 -7.55 -4.11 -17.13
CA LEU A 180 -6.49 -3.10 -17.09
C LEU A 180 -6.72 -2.08 -15.98
N GLN A 181 -7.97 -1.68 -15.73
CA GLN A 181 -8.29 -0.80 -14.61
C GLN A 181 -7.92 -1.45 -13.26
N GLN A 182 -8.14 -2.76 -13.11
CA GLN A 182 -7.69 -3.49 -11.92
C GLN A 182 -6.16 -3.58 -11.85
N SER A 183 -5.50 -3.81 -12.98
CA SER A 183 -4.02 -3.83 -13.07
C SER A 183 -3.38 -2.48 -12.73
N GLN A 184 -4.02 -1.35 -13.04
CA GLN A 184 -3.54 -0.02 -12.65
C GLN A 184 -3.43 0.12 -11.13
N ALA A 185 -4.45 -0.34 -10.37
CA ALA A 185 -4.39 -0.34 -8.91
C ALA A 185 -3.24 -1.22 -8.36
N LEU A 186 -3.03 -2.40 -8.96
CA LEU A 186 -1.92 -3.29 -8.58
C LEU A 186 -0.54 -2.72 -8.97
N ALA A 187 -0.44 -2.00 -10.08
CA ALA A 187 0.80 -1.34 -10.50
C ALA A 187 1.17 -0.18 -9.56
N ASN A 188 0.17 0.61 -9.13
CA ASN A 188 0.36 1.63 -8.11
C ASN A 188 0.88 1.00 -6.80
N LEU A 189 0.25 -0.10 -6.37
CA LEU A 189 0.64 -0.88 -5.19
C LEU A 189 2.09 -1.38 -5.26
N LEU A 190 2.46 -1.98 -6.39
CA LEU A 190 3.82 -2.47 -6.64
C LEU A 190 4.83 -1.32 -6.60
N THR A 191 4.52 -0.21 -7.29
CA THR A 191 5.39 0.96 -7.36
C THR A 191 5.64 1.54 -5.98
N ALA A 192 4.58 1.74 -5.21
CA ALA A 192 4.66 2.18 -3.83
C ALA A 192 5.51 1.25 -2.95
N THR A 193 5.30 -0.06 -3.06
CA THR A 193 6.07 -1.08 -2.32
C THR A 193 7.56 -1.01 -2.66
N LEU A 194 7.89 -0.96 -3.95
CA LEU A 194 9.28 -0.89 -4.41
C LEU A 194 9.96 0.43 -4.07
N GLN A 195 9.24 1.56 -4.11
CA GLN A 195 9.77 2.86 -3.69
C GLN A 195 10.15 2.88 -2.21
N MET A 196 9.46 2.12 -1.37
CA MET A 196 9.72 2.03 0.05
C MET A 196 10.71 0.93 0.45
N ALA A 197 10.90 -0.08 -0.40
CA ALA A 197 11.78 -1.21 -0.10
C ALA A 197 13.22 -0.78 0.27
N PRO A 198 13.86 0.22 -0.40
CA PRO A 198 15.17 0.74 0.02
C PRO A 198 15.18 1.40 1.40
N ALA A 199 14.06 1.98 1.84
CA ALA A 199 13.91 2.62 3.15
C ALA A 199 13.58 1.63 4.27
N ALA A 200 13.10 0.43 3.91
CA ALA A 200 12.65 -0.58 4.86
C ALA A 200 13.70 -0.94 5.93
N PRO A 201 15.00 -1.11 5.62
CA PRO A 201 16.00 -1.41 6.64
C PRO A 201 16.11 -0.37 7.73
N GLN A 202 16.14 0.92 7.35
CA GLN A 202 16.20 2.00 8.32
C GLN A 202 14.88 2.09 9.10
N LEU A 203 13.74 1.99 8.43
CA LEU A 203 12.41 2.05 9.07
C LEU A 203 12.18 0.91 10.07
N LEU A 204 12.70 -0.28 9.76
CA LEU A 204 12.57 -1.50 10.57
C LEU A 204 13.71 -1.67 11.58
N GLY A 205 14.54 -0.64 11.76
CA GLY A 205 15.58 -0.59 12.78
C GLY A 205 16.69 -1.62 12.61
N PHE A 206 17.14 -1.84 11.37
CA PHE A 206 18.22 -2.77 11.04
C PHE A 206 19.57 -2.35 11.63
N ASP A 207 20.02 -1.12 11.34
CA ASP A 207 21.31 -0.61 11.82
C ASP A 207 21.26 -0.17 13.29
N ARG A 208 20.12 0.39 13.70
CA ARG A 208 19.83 0.81 15.07
C ARG A 208 18.34 0.70 15.36
N PRO A 209 17.93 0.47 16.63
CA PRO A 209 16.53 0.59 17.01
C PRO A 209 15.93 1.94 16.61
N GLN A 210 14.70 1.90 16.09
CA GLN A 210 13.88 3.08 15.82
C GLN A 210 12.75 3.16 16.84
N THR A 211 12.40 4.37 17.27
CA THR A 211 11.26 4.63 18.14
C THR A 211 10.28 5.57 17.45
N TYR A 212 9.04 5.13 17.24
CA TYR A 212 7.96 5.93 16.64
C TYR A 212 6.92 6.31 17.69
N LEU A 213 6.46 7.56 17.64
CA LEU A 213 5.29 7.99 18.40
C LEU A 213 4.03 7.60 17.64
N LEU A 214 3.23 6.69 18.19
CA LEU A 214 1.91 6.35 17.66
C LEU A 214 0.88 7.32 18.24
N LEU A 215 0.17 8.05 17.38
CA LEU A 215 -0.97 8.89 17.72
C LEU A 215 -2.26 8.18 17.35
N VAL A 216 -3.09 7.89 18.35
CA VAL A 216 -4.38 7.26 18.15
C VAL A 216 -5.45 8.34 18.07
N GLN A 217 -6.12 8.41 16.92
CA GLN A 217 -7.10 9.44 16.63
C GLN A 217 -8.53 8.87 16.64
N ASN A 218 -9.44 9.59 17.30
CA ASN A 218 -10.85 9.29 17.27
C ASN A 218 -11.56 10.22 16.28
N ASN A 219 -11.79 9.71 15.06
CA ASN A 219 -12.47 10.46 14.00
C ASN A 219 -13.97 10.69 14.24
N HIS A 220 -14.56 10.14 15.32
CA HIS A 220 -15.87 10.58 15.79
C HIS A 220 -15.85 11.97 16.45
N GLU A 221 -14.67 12.44 16.85
CA GLU A 221 -14.45 13.82 17.27
C GLU A 221 -13.45 14.44 16.29
N LEU A 222 -13.95 14.81 15.10
CA LEU A 222 -13.14 15.14 13.94
C LEU A 222 -12.14 16.28 14.23
N ARG A 223 -10.90 16.13 13.76
CA ARG A 223 -9.84 17.14 13.75
C ARG A 223 -9.13 17.10 12.39
N ALA A 224 -8.34 18.14 12.12
CA ALA A 224 -7.76 18.41 10.80
C ALA A 224 -6.98 17.24 10.18
N THR A 225 -6.37 16.36 10.99
CA THR A 225 -5.60 15.20 10.50
C THR A 225 -6.29 13.86 10.65
N GLY A 226 -7.58 13.81 11.01
CA GLY A 226 -8.35 12.56 11.10
C GLY A 226 -9.25 12.52 12.33
N GLY A 227 -8.79 12.96 13.49
CA GLY A 227 -9.62 12.95 14.71
C GLY A 227 -8.90 13.46 15.95
N PHE A 228 -9.63 13.59 17.05
CA PHE A 228 -9.05 13.96 18.34
C PHE A 228 -8.00 12.94 18.78
N ILE A 229 -6.80 13.39 19.16
CA ILE A 229 -5.73 12.52 19.62
C ILE A 229 -6.08 12.03 21.03
N THR A 230 -6.66 10.84 21.13
CA THR A 230 -7.15 10.27 22.40
C THR A 230 -6.03 9.69 23.24
N ALA A 231 -5.04 9.07 22.60
CA ALA A 231 -3.94 8.41 23.27
C ALA A 231 -2.68 8.47 22.40
N ALA A 232 -1.52 8.30 23.03
CA ALA A 232 -0.28 8.07 22.33
C ALA A 232 0.51 6.93 22.95
N GLY A 233 1.27 6.22 22.13
CA GLY A 233 2.12 5.10 22.52
C GLY A 233 3.47 5.18 21.81
N LEU A 234 4.44 4.38 22.25
CA LEU A 234 5.74 4.28 21.60
C LEU A 234 5.89 2.91 20.95
N LEU A 235 6.13 2.90 19.64
CA LEU A 235 6.48 1.70 18.90
C LEU A 235 8.00 1.66 18.72
N LYS A 236 8.65 0.70 19.37
CA LYS A 236 10.07 0.43 19.16
C LYS A 236 10.20 -0.67 18.12
N VAL A 237 11.10 -0.47 17.17
CA VAL A 237 11.40 -1.46 16.13
C VAL A 237 12.89 -1.74 16.11
N THR A 238 13.26 -3.01 16.29
CA THR A 238 14.66 -3.47 16.28
C THR A 238 14.78 -4.67 15.36
N ALA A 239 15.51 -4.53 14.26
CA ALA A 239 15.71 -5.57 13.24
C ALA A 239 14.39 -6.25 12.78
N GLY A 240 13.32 -5.47 12.66
CA GLY A 240 11.98 -5.95 12.27
C GLY A 240 11.11 -6.49 13.40
N ASP A 241 11.65 -6.61 14.61
CA ASP A 241 10.86 -6.95 15.79
C ASP A 241 10.23 -5.68 16.34
N MET A 242 8.91 -5.72 16.48
CA MET A 242 8.07 -4.59 16.88
C MET A 242 7.61 -4.79 18.33
N GLU A 243 7.95 -3.83 19.18
CA GLU A 243 7.52 -3.75 20.57
C GLU A 243 6.69 -2.48 20.74
N LEU A 244 5.42 -2.64 21.08
CA LEU A 244 4.57 -1.52 21.46
C LEU A 244 4.57 -1.36 22.97
N LEU A 245 5.06 -0.20 23.41
CA LEU A 245 4.90 0.23 24.78
C LEU A 245 3.45 0.65 25.01
N ASP A 246 3.00 0.51 26.26
CA ASP A 246 1.60 0.80 26.61
C ASP A 246 1.20 2.22 26.19
N PHE A 247 -0.05 2.34 25.72
CA PHE A 247 -0.63 3.62 25.39
C PHE A 247 -0.97 4.40 26.65
N VAL A 248 -0.82 5.72 26.57
CA VAL A 248 -1.18 6.65 27.63
C VAL A 248 -2.23 7.61 27.08
N ASP A 249 -3.24 7.91 27.90
CA ASP A 249 -4.24 8.94 27.57
C ASP A 249 -3.51 10.27 27.30
N SER A 250 -3.92 10.97 26.24
CA SER A 250 -3.20 12.16 25.77
C SER A 250 -3.18 13.32 26.77
N TYR A 251 -4.06 13.33 27.77
CA TYR A 251 -4.05 14.29 28.87
C TYR A 251 -2.94 13.98 29.88
N GLU A 252 -2.63 12.71 30.13
CA GLU A 252 -1.63 12.28 31.10
C GLU A 252 -0.19 12.50 30.61
N ILE A 253 -0.02 12.71 29.30
CA ILE A 253 1.27 13.07 28.71
C ILE A 253 1.69 14.49 29.14
N ALA A 254 0.76 15.37 29.51
CA ALA A 254 1.09 16.73 29.89
C ALA A 254 1.88 16.79 31.21
N ASN A 255 2.99 17.50 31.22
CA ASN A 255 3.86 17.71 32.36
C ASN A 255 3.77 19.18 32.82
N SER A 256 3.19 19.43 33.98
CA SER A 256 3.01 20.80 34.51
C SER A 256 4.32 21.50 34.88
N ALA A 257 5.45 20.79 34.93
CA ALA A 257 6.76 21.37 35.22
C ALA A 257 7.43 22.01 33.98
N VAL A 258 6.88 21.82 32.77
CA VAL A 258 7.40 22.42 31.54
C VAL A 258 6.49 23.51 31.02
N GLN A 259 7.07 24.50 30.34
CA GLN A 259 6.31 25.61 29.77
C GLN A 259 5.72 25.24 28.40
N HIS A 260 4.41 25.02 28.30
CA HIS A 260 3.75 24.78 27.02
C HIS A 260 3.68 26.05 26.15
N PRO A 261 3.71 25.90 24.81
CA PRO A 261 3.52 27.02 23.90
C PRO A 261 2.07 27.53 23.95
N TRP A 262 1.89 28.80 23.61
CA TRP A 262 0.57 29.40 23.42
C TRP A 262 -0.16 28.71 22.26
N ALA A 263 -1.45 28.45 22.45
CA ALA A 263 -2.30 27.92 21.39
C ALA A 263 -2.49 28.96 20.26
N PRO A 264 -2.87 28.55 19.05
CA PRO A 264 -3.28 29.47 17.99
C PRO A 264 -4.36 30.47 18.46
N ALA A 265 -4.26 31.72 18.00
CA ALA A 265 -5.15 32.80 18.44
C ALA A 265 -6.67 32.47 18.33
N PRO A 266 -7.15 31.77 17.30
CA PRO A 266 -8.56 31.34 17.25
C PRO A 266 -8.96 30.42 18.42
N MET A 267 -8.08 29.50 18.84
CA MET A 267 -8.34 28.58 19.95
C MET A 267 -8.45 29.36 21.27
N GLN A 268 -7.55 30.32 21.50
CA GLN A 268 -7.63 31.19 22.69
C GLN A 268 -8.92 32.00 22.69
N ARG A 269 -9.22 32.67 21.56
CA ARG A 269 -10.33 33.62 21.46
C ARG A 269 -11.70 32.97 21.54
N TYR A 270 -11.88 31.82 20.89
CA TYR A 270 -13.21 31.23 20.71
C TYR A 270 -13.43 29.96 21.55
N LEU A 271 -12.35 29.28 21.97
CA LEU A 271 -12.45 28.01 22.71
C LEU A 271 -11.94 28.12 24.15
N GLY A 272 -11.30 29.23 24.52
CA GLY A 272 -10.68 29.39 25.84
C GLY A 272 -9.51 28.43 26.08
N ILE A 273 -8.85 27.97 25.01
CA ILE A 273 -7.67 27.11 25.10
C ILE A 273 -6.44 28.01 24.99
N ASP A 274 -5.80 28.29 26.13
CA ASP A 274 -4.65 29.19 26.21
C ASP A 274 -3.34 28.51 25.77
N LEU A 275 -3.13 27.27 26.21
CA LEU A 275 -1.90 26.51 26.01
C LEU A 275 -2.14 25.31 25.11
N LEU A 276 -1.14 24.98 24.30
CA LEU A 276 -1.20 23.86 23.37
C LEU A 276 -0.59 22.60 23.99
N PHE A 277 -1.35 21.50 23.96
CA PHE A 277 -0.91 20.19 24.44
C PHE A 277 -0.88 19.17 23.30
N LEU A 278 -0.32 17.98 23.54
CA LEU A 278 -0.23 16.93 22.52
C LEU A 278 -1.58 16.59 21.89
N ARG A 279 -2.64 16.54 22.70
CA ARG A 279 -4.01 16.25 22.25
C ARG A 279 -4.55 17.26 21.22
N ASP A 280 -3.97 18.46 21.22
CA ASP A 280 -4.35 19.61 20.40
C ASP A 280 -3.34 19.84 19.25
N ALA A 281 -2.29 19.01 19.16
CA ALA A 281 -1.18 19.20 18.21
C ALA A 281 -1.62 19.16 16.75
N ASN A 282 -2.76 18.51 16.46
CA ASN A 282 -3.32 18.40 15.11
C ASN A 282 -4.28 19.53 14.72
N TRP A 283 -4.01 20.75 15.18
CA TRP A 283 -4.65 21.96 14.67
C TRP A 283 -4.34 22.20 13.17
N SER A 284 -3.12 21.86 12.73
CA SER A 284 -2.73 21.98 11.31
C SER A 284 -3.28 20.80 10.50
N PRO A 285 -3.92 21.03 9.34
CA PRO A 285 -4.29 19.96 8.40
C PRO A 285 -3.10 19.36 7.66
N ASP A 286 -1.94 20.04 7.68
CA ASP A 286 -0.69 19.49 7.18
C ASP A 286 -0.10 18.53 8.21
N PHE A 287 -0.14 17.22 7.93
CA PHE A 287 0.28 16.22 8.92
C PHE A 287 1.78 16.28 9.21
N ALA A 288 2.64 16.60 8.26
CA ALA A 288 4.08 16.77 8.53
C ALA A 288 4.32 17.87 9.59
N THR A 289 3.63 19.01 9.48
CA THR A 289 3.65 20.08 10.48
C THR A 289 3.12 19.61 11.83
N THR A 290 1.98 18.91 11.83
CA THR A 290 1.37 18.33 13.04
C THR A 290 2.29 17.31 13.72
N ALA A 291 2.95 16.44 12.96
CA ALA A 291 3.85 15.41 13.45
C ALA A 291 5.10 16.01 14.10
N GLN A 292 5.70 17.04 13.46
CA GLN A 292 6.84 17.76 14.04
C GLN A 292 6.49 18.43 15.37
N LEU A 293 5.30 19.04 15.44
CA LEU A 293 4.79 19.64 16.68
C LEU A 293 4.50 18.58 17.74
N ALA A 294 3.84 17.48 17.38
CA ALA A 294 3.56 16.37 18.28
C ALA A 294 4.84 15.75 18.85
N ARG A 295 5.85 15.53 18.00
CA ARG A 295 7.19 15.07 18.41
C ARG A 295 7.84 16.03 19.39
N THR A 296 7.78 17.34 19.13
CA THR A 296 8.37 18.36 20.00
C THR A 296 7.67 18.42 21.35
N LEU A 297 6.33 18.43 21.36
CA LEU A 297 5.54 18.43 22.58
C LEU A 297 5.78 17.15 23.39
N TYR A 298 5.82 15.99 22.75
CA TYR A 298 6.10 14.72 23.43
C TYR A 298 7.49 14.73 24.07
N ALA A 299 8.52 15.13 23.31
CA ALA A 299 9.89 15.24 23.83
C ALA A 299 10.00 16.23 24.99
N GLN A 300 9.32 17.37 24.90
CA GLN A 300 9.30 18.37 25.96
C GLN A 300 8.66 17.82 27.25
N ASN A 301 7.56 17.09 27.14
CA ASN A 301 6.81 16.63 28.31
C ASN A 301 7.39 15.35 28.94
N GLN A 302 7.91 14.44 28.10
CA GLN A 302 8.34 13.10 28.50
C GLN A 302 9.85 12.88 28.43
N GLY A 303 10.61 13.82 27.85
CA GLY A 303 12.07 13.70 27.70
C GLY A 303 12.54 12.72 26.63
N ILE A 304 11.64 12.22 25.78
CA ILE A 304 11.92 11.20 24.77
C ILE A 304 11.81 11.80 23.37
N TRP A 305 12.91 11.76 22.62
CA TRP A 305 12.91 12.07 21.19
C TRP A 305 12.64 10.80 20.38
N VAL A 306 11.64 10.88 19.50
CA VAL A 306 11.28 9.80 18.57
C VAL A 306 11.86 10.04 17.17
N ASP A 307 12.02 8.96 16.42
CA ASP A 307 12.54 8.92 15.05
C ASP A 307 11.45 9.18 13.99
N GLY A 308 10.18 9.08 14.39
CA GLY A 308 9.03 9.43 13.56
C GLY A 308 7.73 9.45 14.35
N VAL A 309 6.65 9.84 13.67
CA VAL A 309 5.28 9.92 14.19
C VAL A 309 4.37 9.21 13.20
N ILE A 310 3.53 8.31 13.71
CA ILE A 310 2.54 7.56 12.95
C ILE A 310 1.19 7.89 13.55
N ALA A 311 0.26 8.44 12.77
CA ALA A 311 -1.12 8.59 13.19
C ALA A 311 -1.98 7.49 12.59
N LEU A 312 -2.91 6.96 13.40
CA LEU A 312 -3.95 6.03 12.94
C LEU A 312 -5.30 6.42 13.53
N ASP A 313 -6.34 6.41 12.70
CA ASP A 313 -7.72 6.64 13.12
C ASP A 313 -8.54 5.34 13.24
N LEU A 314 -9.85 5.46 13.49
CA LEU A 314 -10.75 4.31 13.57
C LEU A 314 -10.86 3.53 12.26
N HIS A 315 -10.79 4.21 11.12
CA HIS A 315 -10.86 3.58 9.81
C HIS A 315 -9.60 2.75 9.53
N ALA A 316 -8.43 3.24 9.94
CA ALA A 316 -7.18 2.48 9.85
C ALA A 316 -7.26 1.17 10.62
N VAL A 317 -7.77 1.21 11.86
CA VAL A 317 -7.94 0.00 12.66
C VAL A 317 -8.93 -0.96 12.01
N GLU A 318 -10.05 -0.48 11.47
CA GLU A 318 -11.02 -1.33 10.77
C GLU A 318 -10.38 -2.04 9.56
N LEU A 319 -9.62 -1.31 8.74
CA LEU A 319 -8.92 -1.86 7.57
C LEU A 319 -7.86 -2.89 8.00
N LEU A 320 -7.06 -2.58 9.01
CA LEU A 320 -6.01 -3.49 9.49
C LEU A 320 -6.58 -4.76 10.12
N VAL A 321 -7.72 -4.67 10.84
CA VAL A 321 -8.46 -5.84 11.35
C VAL A 321 -8.92 -6.74 10.20
N ASP A 322 -9.38 -6.16 9.09
CA ASP A 322 -9.75 -6.90 7.88
C ASP A 322 -8.55 -7.61 7.27
N GLY A 323 -7.41 -6.91 7.19
CA GLY A 323 -6.14 -7.45 6.69
C GLY A 323 -5.65 -8.67 7.48
N VAL A 324 -5.84 -8.69 8.81
CA VAL A 324 -5.53 -9.85 9.66
C VAL A 324 -6.70 -10.80 9.88
N SER A 325 -7.81 -10.58 9.16
CA SER A 325 -9.11 -11.29 9.23
C SER A 325 -9.88 -11.15 10.54
N SER A 326 -9.22 -11.29 11.69
CA SER A 326 -9.83 -11.08 13.00
C SER A 326 -8.80 -10.83 14.09
N VAL A 327 -9.19 -10.12 15.14
CA VAL A 327 -8.37 -9.82 16.32
C VAL A 327 -9.11 -10.20 17.58
N ARG A 328 -8.45 -10.88 18.52
CA ARG A 328 -9.00 -11.10 19.86
C ARG A 328 -8.55 -9.98 20.78
N VAL A 329 -9.50 -9.36 21.45
CA VAL A 329 -9.25 -8.29 22.42
C VAL A 329 -9.77 -8.74 23.77
N ASP A 330 -8.96 -8.62 24.81
CA ASP A 330 -9.35 -8.99 26.17
C ASP A 330 -10.56 -8.17 26.63
N GLY A 331 -11.49 -8.83 27.32
CA GLY A 331 -12.77 -8.24 27.72
C GLY A 331 -13.82 -8.15 26.61
N VAL A 332 -13.50 -8.52 25.37
CA VAL A 332 -14.47 -8.62 24.26
C VAL A 332 -14.82 -10.08 23.99
N ALA A 333 -16.11 -10.42 24.09
CA ALA A 333 -16.57 -11.82 24.04
C ALA A 333 -16.36 -12.51 22.69
N GLN A 334 -16.38 -11.77 21.58
CA GLN A 334 -16.19 -12.30 20.23
C GLN A 334 -14.98 -11.65 19.58
N PRO A 335 -14.21 -12.39 18.74
CA PRO A 335 -13.17 -11.80 17.92
C PRO A 335 -13.73 -10.63 17.11
N ILE A 336 -12.98 -9.54 17.07
CA ILE A 336 -13.32 -8.36 16.29
C ILE A 336 -12.92 -8.63 14.84
N THR A 337 -13.86 -8.40 13.93
CA THR A 337 -13.71 -8.49 12.48
C THR A 337 -14.21 -7.18 11.90
N ARG A 338 -13.93 -6.92 10.61
CA ARG A 338 -14.48 -5.74 9.92
C ARG A 338 -16.00 -5.66 10.05
N ALA A 339 -16.69 -6.78 9.89
CA ALA A 339 -18.15 -6.85 9.91
C ALA A 339 -18.79 -6.47 11.27
N ASN A 340 -18.07 -6.68 12.38
CA ASN A 340 -18.59 -6.40 13.72
C ASN A 340 -17.87 -5.23 14.44
N PHE A 341 -16.84 -4.64 13.83
CA PHE A 341 -15.98 -3.61 14.43
C PHE A 341 -16.78 -2.46 15.04
N GLN A 342 -17.66 -1.84 14.26
CA GLN A 342 -18.49 -0.70 14.69
C GLN A 342 -19.43 -1.07 15.84
N MET A 343 -20.00 -2.27 15.81
CA MET A 343 -20.89 -2.76 16.86
C MET A 343 -20.10 -3.01 18.15
N GLN A 344 -18.95 -3.69 18.06
CA GLN A 344 -18.09 -3.98 19.20
C GLN A 344 -17.53 -2.71 19.84
N MET A 345 -17.14 -1.72 19.04
CA MET A 345 -16.71 -0.41 19.54
C MET A 345 -17.84 0.26 20.34
N LYS A 346 -19.06 0.30 19.80
CA LYS A 346 -20.22 0.89 20.50
C LYS A 346 -20.57 0.12 21.77
N GLU A 347 -20.48 -1.21 21.75
CA GLU A 347 -20.69 -2.04 22.93
C GLU A 347 -19.62 -1.80 23.99
N PHE A 348 -18.35 -1.72 23.61
CA PHE A 348 -17.25 -1.41 24.51
C PHE A 348 -17.42 -0.01 25.13
N TRP A 349 -17.82 0.97 24.32
CA TRP A 349 -18.17 2.30 24.80
C TRP A 349 -19.44 2.33 25.62
N ARG A 350 -20.31 1.31 25.59
CA ARG A 350 -21.51 1.25 26.43
C ARG A 350 -21.23 0.53 27.75
N ASN A 351 -20.50 -0.57 27.66
CA ASN A 351 -20.33 -1.59 28.69
C ASN A 351 -18.85 -1.88 28.87
N ALA A 352 -18.03 -0.85 29.15
CA ALA A 352 -16.58 -1.02 29.28
C ALA A 352 -16.27 -2.19 30.23
N PRO A 353 -15.55 -3.22 29.74
CA PRO A 353 -15.32 -4.43 30.50
C PRO A 353 -14.40 -4.12 31.69
N THR A 354 -14.58 -4.84 32.79
CA THR A 354 -13.69 -4.80 33.96
C THR A 354 -12.37 -5.52 33.63
N VAL A 355 -11.60 -4.98 32.69
CA VAL A 355 -10.24 -5.43 32.36
C VAL A 355 -9.28 -4.57 33.19
N PRO A 356 -8.20 -5.12 33.76
CA PRO A 356 -7.16 -4.28 34.36
C PRO A 356 -6.70 -3.26 33.32
N PRO A 357 -6.63 -1.96 33.67
CA PRO A 357 -6.46 -0.92 32.68
C PRO A 357 -5.15 -1.13 31.92
N SER A 358 -5.20 -0.94 30.59
CA SER A 358 -3.98 -0.89 29.76
C SER A 358 -3.18 0.41 30.00
N THR A 359 -3.78 1.34 30.74
CA THR A 359 -3.18 2.54 31.32
C THR A 359 -2.87 2.28 32.80
N ASN A 360 -1.80 2.87 33.36
CA ASN A 360 -1.37 2.63 34.75
C ASN A 360 -2.30 3.25 35.81
N ALA A 361 -3.61 2.96 35.79
CA ALA A 361 -4.61 3.54 36.70
C ALA A 361 -4.94 2.60 37.88
N THR A 362 -5.06 3.16 39.09
CA THR A 362 -5.23 2.42 40.37
C THR A 362 -6.46 2.90 41.19
N ALA A 363 -7.50 3.48 40.57
CA ALA A 363 -8.61 4.09 41.32
C ALA A 363 -10.03 3.82 40.76
N PRO A 364 -11.09 3.84 41.61
CA PRO A 364 -12.43 3.28 41.33
C PRO A 364 -13.34 4.07 40.36
N ASP A 365 -12.86 5.12 39.71
CA ASP A 365 -13.58 5.90 38.66
C ASP A 365 -13.44 5.27 37.26
N ASP A 366 -13.57 3.95 37.24
CA ASP A 366 -13.04 3.05 36.20
C ASP A 366 -13.80 3.11 34.87
N TRP A 367 -15.13 3.22 34.89
CA TRP A 367 -15.94 3.08 33.67
C TRP A 367 -15.73 4.19 32.63
N TRP A 368 -15.58 5.46 33.05
CA TRP A 368 -15.43 6.57 32.11
C TRP A 368 -14.06 6.55 31.42
N ARG A 369 -13.02 6.10 32.14
CA ARG A 369 -11.65 5.94 31.62
C ARG A 369 -11.55 4.68 30.76
N GLN A 370 -12.04 3.54 31.23
CA GLN A 370 -12.01 2.27 30.50
C GLN A 370 -12.75 2.34 29.16
N ARG A 371 -13.82 3.13 29.03
CA ARG A 371 -14.49 3.35 27.73
C ARG A 371 -13.59 3.96 26.65
N LYS A 372 -12.53 4.69 27.03
CA LYS A 372 -11.58 5.29 26.07
C LYS A 372 -10.50 4.31 25.60
N ASP A 373 -10.36 3.17 26.28
CA ASP A 373 -9.26 2.22 26.03
C ASP A 373 -9.48 1.31 24.81
N PHE A 374 -10.66 1.35 24.17
CA PHE A 374 -10.97 0.47 23.04
C PHE A 374 -9.88 0.51 21.95
N MET A 375 -9.49 1.72 21.55
CA MET A 375 -8.52 1.93 20.48
C MET A 375 -7.09 1.50 20.87
N PRO A 376 -6.56 1.92 22.03
CA PRO A 376 -5.34 1.35 22.59
C PRO A 376 -5.31 -0.18 22.64
N LEU A 377 -6.36 -0.80 23.16
CA LEU A 377 -6.44 -2.26 23.33
C LEU A 377 -6.45 -3.00 22.00
N ILE A 378 -7.23 -2.52 21.03
CA ILE A 378 -7.28 -3.18 19.73
C ILE A 378 -5.99 -2.93 18.92
N ALA A 379 -5.37 -1.75 19.02
CA ALA A 379 -4.08 -1.48 18.39
C ALA A 379 -2.98 -2.40 18.94
N LYS A 380 -2.95 -2.63 20.25
CA LYS A 380 -2.05 -3.60 20.89
C LYS A 380 -2.31 -5.02 20.41
N ALA A 381 -3.57 -5.46 20.44
CA ALA A 381 -3.95 -6.80 19.99
C ALA A 381 -3.69 -7.03 18.49
N LEU A 382 -3.86 -5.99 17.66
CA LEU A 382 -3.47 -5.99 16.24
C LEU A 382 -1.97 -6.21 16.09
N LEU A 383 -1.15 -5.44 16.81
CA LEU A 383 0.30 -5.59 16.73
C LEU A 383 0.75 -6.97 17.21
N ASP A 384 0.20 -7.48 18.32
CA ASP A 384 0.49 -8.83 18.82
C ASP A 384 0.15 -9.89 17.77
N ARG A 385 -0.97 -9.73 17.06
CA ARG A 385 -1.40 -10.62 15.97
C ARG A 385 -0.43 -10.57 14.79
N ILE A 386 0.02 -9.38 14.39
CA ILE A 386 0.99 -9.18 13.30
C ILE A 386 2.36 -9.74 13.69
N SER A 387 2.84 -9.42 14.89
CA SER A 387 4.11 -9.87 15.44
C SER A 387 4.16 -11.39 15.60
N GLY A 388 3.04 -12.03 15.95
CA GLY A 388 2.91 -13.49 16.05
C GLY A 388 2.98 -14.24 14.71
N GLY A 389 3.00 -13.55 13.56
CA GLY A 389 3.31 -14.13 12.25
C GLY A 389 2.20 -14.98 11.59
N ALA A 390 1.09 -15.23 12.26
CA ALA A 390 -0.06 -15.97 11.73
C ALA A 390 -1.01 -15.07 10.91
N VAL A 391 -0.45 -14.24 10.02
CA VAL A 391 -1.18 -13.28 9.19
C VAL A 391 -0.88 -13.51 7.71
N ASP A 392 -1.89 -13.29 6.87
CA ASP A 392 -1.71 -13.21 5.42
C ASP A 392 -1.09 -11.83 5.10
N PHE A 393 0.22 -11.81 4.89
CA PHE A 393 0.97 -10.57 4.65
C PHE A 393 0.50 -9.82 3.40
N SER A 394 -0.01 -10.52 2.38
CA SER A 394 -0.52 -9.88 1.16
C SER A 394 -1.78 -9.08 1.47
N LYS A 395 -2.71 -9.66 2.24
CA LYS A 395 -3.93 -8.96 2.70
C LYS A 395 -3.62 -7.83 3.66
N LEU A 396 -2.69 -8.04 4.60
CA LEU A 396 -2.25 -7.00 5.53
C LEU A 396 -1.61 -5.82 4.80
N THR A 397 -0.74 -6.08 3.82
CA THR A 397 -0.09 -5.06 3.02
C THR A 397 -1.11 -4.25 2.23
N LEU A 398 -2.07 -4.93 1.59
CA LEU A 398 -3.17 -4.26 0.89
C LEU A 398 -4.02 -3.39 1.84
N ALA A 399 -4.35 -3.90 3.04
CA ALA A 399 -5.10 -3.15 4.05
C ALA A 399 -4.33 -1.92 4.55
N LEU A 400 -3.03 -2.05 4.81
CA LEU A 400 -2.18 -0.93 5.20
C LEU A 400 -2.12 0.14 4.11
N LEU A 401 -1.99 -0.26 2.85
CA LEU A 401 -1.90 0.65 1.72
C LEU A 401 -3.24 1.36 1.47
N GLN A 402 -4.36 0.65 1.59
CA GLN A 402 -5.69 1.27 1.63
C GLN A 402 -5.81 2.30 2.75
N ALA A 403 -5.26 2.01 3.94
CA ALA A 403 -5.31 2.94 5.05
C ALA A 403 -4.42 4.18 4.84
N LEU A 404 -3.25 4.01 4.21
CA LEU A 404 -2.36 5.11 3.84
C LEU A 404 -2.99 6.01 2.76
N ASP A 405 -3.55 5.41 1.71
CA ASP A 405 -4.20 6.14 0.62
C ASP A 405 -5.49 6.86 1.09
N ALA A 406 -6.24 6.25 2.02
CA ALA A 406 -7.39 6.87 2.66
C ALA A 406 -7.01 7.95 3.68
N ARG A 407 -5.71 8.19 3.93
CA ARG A 407 -5.17 9.04 5.02
C ARG A 407 -5.62 8.64 6.43
N ALA A 408 -6.13 7.43 6.57
CA ALA A 408 -6.47 6.82 7.84
C ALA A 408 -5.20 6.46 8.64
N VAL A 409 -4.12 6.11 7.94
CA VAL A 409 -2.75 6.08 8.47
C VAL A 409 -1.96 7.20 7.82
N GLN A 410 -1.19 7.95 8.61
CA GLN A 410 -0.28 8.98 8.11
C GLN A 410 1.09 8.84 8.78
N LEU A 411 2.16 9.04 8.01
CA LEU A 411 3.53 8.74 8.41
C LEU A 411 4.44 9.96 8.30
N TRP A 412 5.19 10.25 9.35
CA TRP A 412 6.26 11.24 9.30
C TRP A 412 7.52 10.69 9.96
N VAL A 413 8.69 10.90 9.36
CA VAL A 413 9.99 10.47 9.88
C VAL A 413 11.00 11.62 9.85
N VAL A 414 11.99 11.54 10.75
CA VAL A 414 13.07 12.53 10.83
C VAL A 414 14.03 12.44 9.63
N ASP A 415 14.21 11.23 9.09
CA ASP A 415 15.12 10.98 7.98
C ASP A 415 14.62 11.65 6.69
N THR A 416 15.39 12.61 6.16
CA THR A 416 14.94 13.44 5.03
C THR A 416 14.73 12.62 3.74
N PRO A 417 15.68 11.76 3.30
CA PRO A 417 15.43 10.91 2.13
C PRO A 417 14.16 10.05 2.24
N ILE A 418 13.91 9.42 3.39
CA ILE A 418 12.72 8.59 3.59
C ILE A 418 11.45 9.46 3.66
N GLN A 419 11.50 10.60 4.35
CA GLN A 419 10.37 11.52 4.44
C GLN A 419 9.96 12.04 3.06
N GLU A 420 10.91 12.34 2.18
CA GLU A 420 10.61 12.74 0.80
C GLU A 420 9.96 11.61 -0.01
N ALA A 421 10.32 10.34 0.25
CA ALA A 421 9.67 9.20 -0.38
C ALA A 421 8.22 9.05 0.08
N LEU A 422 7.98 9.14 1.40
CA LEU A 422 6.62 9.17 1.98
C LEU A 422 5.79 10.34 1.41
N ALA A 423 6.42 11.51 1.28
CA ALA A 423 5.81 12.69 0.67
C ALA A 423 5.45 12.45 -0.79
N ARG A 424 6.34 11.87 -1.61
CA ARG A 424 6.02 11.55 -3.02
C ARG A 424 4.87 10.55 -3.13
N ALA A 425 4.82 9.55 -2.25
CA ALA A 425 3.73 8.58 -2.18
C ALA A 425 2.41 9.18 -1.66
N GLY A 426 2.47 10.33 -0.98
CA GLY A 426 1.28 10.99 -0.40
C GLY A 426 0.83 10.43 0.93
N TRP A 427 1.69 9.64 1.58
CA TRP A 427 1.41 8.98 2.85
C TRP A 427 1.79 9.81 4.07
N ASP A 428 2.42 10.97 3.85
CA ASP A 428 2.78 11.90 4.90
C ASP A 428 1.69 12.88 5.28
N GLY A 429 0.51 12.79 4.65
CA GLY A 429 -0.65 13.64 4.92
C GLY A 429 -0.39 15.14 4.72
N ALA A 430 0.69 15.52 4.03
CA ALA A 430 1.04 16.92 3.80
C ALA A 430 0.04 17.58 2.83
N LEU A 431 -0.17 18.88 3.02
CA LEU A 431 -0.84 19.70 2.02
C LEU A 431 0.13 19.94 0.86
N LYS A 432 -0.32 19.66 -0.37
CA LYS A 432 0.49 19.76 -1.59
C LYS A 432 -0.12 20.77 -2.58
N PRO A 433 -0.05 22.08 -2.27
CA PRO A 433 -0.46 23.09 -3.24
C PRO A 433 0.46 23.03 -4.48
N GLU A 434 -0.09 23.38 -5.65
CA GLU A 434 0.72 23.52 -6.86
C GLU A 434 1.76 24.63 -6.69
N ALA A 435 2.97 24.40 -7.20
CA ALA A 435 4.04 25.39 -7.12
C ALA A 435 3.64 26.67 -7.87
N ASN A 436 3.82 27.83 -7.23
CA ASN A 436 3.46 29.15 -7.75
C ASN A 436 1.95 29.35 -8.02
N ALA A 437 1.09 28.60 -7.33
CA ALA A 437 -0.36 28.78 -7.38
C ALA A 437 -0.93 29.18 -6.02
N ASP A 438 -2.02 29.94 -6.03
CA ASP A 438 -2.85 30.12 -4.85
C ASP A 438 -3.60 28.81 -4.54
N PHE A 439 -3.78 28.52 -3.25
CA PHE A 439 -4.46 27.31 -2.81
C PHE A 439 -5.48 27.61 -1.72
N LEU A 440 -6.61 26.89 -1.77
CA LEU A 440 -7.65 26.90 -0.76
C LEU A 440 -7.95 25.45 -0.34
N ALA A 441 -7.72 25.13 0.93
CA ALA A 441 -8.23 23.90 1.55
C ALA A 441 -9.49 24.22 2.37
N LEU A 442 -10.55 23.44 2.17
CA LEU A 442 -11.66 23.38 3.11
C LEU A 442 -11.41 22.22 4.07
N VAL A 443 -11.29 22.51 5.36
CA VAL A 443 -10.98 21.53 6.41
C VAL A 443 -12.03 21.66 7.50
N ASP A 444 -12.64 20.54 7.85
CA ASP A 444 -13.60 20.48 8.96
C ASP A 444 -12.91 20.00 10.25
N SER A 445 -13.34 20.53 11.40
CA SER A 445 -12.82 20.18 12.72
C SER A 445 -13.82 20.52 13.83
N ASN A 446 -14.15 19.53 14.65
CA ASN A 446 -15.16 19.64 15.69
C ASN A 446 -14.56 20.00 17.06
N PHE A 447 -14.35 21.28 17.33
CA PHE A 447 -13.93 21.73 18.66
C PHE A 447 -15.06 21.83 19.70
N GLY A 448 -16.25 21.27 19.40
CA GLY A 448 -17.42 21.31 20.27
C GLY A 448 -17.45 20.23 21.37
N TYR A 449 -16.35 19.49 21.57
CA TYR A 449 -16.19 18.43 22.59
C TYR A 449 -17.31 17.38 22.56
N ASN A 450 -17.80 17.05 21.37
CA ASN A 450 -18.89 16.11 21.16
C ASN A 450 -18.54 15.15 20.02
N LYS A 451 -19.40 14.16 19.78
CA LYS A 451 -19.19 13.12 18.77
C LYS A 451 -20.20 13.17 17.62
N VAL A 452 -20.71 14.36 17.26
CA VAL A 452 -21.81 14.50 16.29
C VAL A 452 -21.35 14.40 14.83
N ASP A 453 -20.06 14.55 14.58
CA ASP A 453 -19.47 14.56 13.22
C ASP A 453 -18.78 13.23 12.90
N SER A 454 -19.33 12.10 13.38
CA SER A 454 -18.81 10.79 13.01
C SER A 454 -18.91 10.59 11.50
N VAL A 455 -17.77 10.46 10.84
CA VAL A 455 -17.65 10.22 9.40
C VAL A 455 -17.35 8.76 9.09
#